data_AF-A0A678Q387-F1
#
_entry.id   AF-A0A678Q387-F1
#
_cell.length_a   1.000
_cell.length_b   1.000
_cell.length_c   1.000
_cell.angle_alpha   90.00
_cell.angle_beta   90.00
_cell.angle_gamma   90.00
#
_symmetry.space_group_name_H-M   'P 1'
#
loop_
_entity.id
_entity.type
_entity.pdbx_description
1 polymer ?
#
loop_
_entity_poly.entity_id
_entity_poly.type
_entity_poly.pdbx_seq_one_letter_code
_entity_poly.pdbx_strand_id
1 'polypeptide(L)'
;ALSQNRLSPNNSLFYGLFQALVDGLKLLQNEYVLVEKIIFINYFLLTFINFSLILILFFIIPYFYFFSMKLNFFFLLFIIGLSVYFFIVVSYFSNSNYAIFGSLRFLDKHFLLILFLFLELLCLFL
;
A
#
# COMPACT_ATOMS: atom_id res chain seq x y z
N ALA A 1 -11.16 18.92 -2.26
CA ALA A 1 -12.31 19.56 -2.92
C ALA A 1 -12.77 20.77 -2.11
N LEU A 2 -13.23 20.54 -0.86
CA LEU A 2 -13.57 21.61 0.09
C LEU A 2 -12.40 22.59 0.34
N SER A 3 -11.18 22.08 0.59
CA SER A 3 -9.97 22.92 0.74
C SER A 3 -9.54 23.70 -0.51
N GLN A 4 -10.08 23.33 -1.69
CA GLN A 4 -9.78 23.95 -2.98
C GLN A 4 -10.98 24.75 -3.51
N ASN A 5 -12.02 24.99 -2.69
CA ASN A 5 -13.28 25.62 -3.09
C ASN A 5 -13.90 25.03 -4.37
N ARG A 6 -13.78 23.71 -4.56
CA ARG A 6 -14.44 22.97 -5.65
C ARG A 6 -15.40 21.94 -5.09
N LEU A 7 -16.48 21.68 -5.82
CA LEU A 7 -17.42 20.62 -5.49
C LEU A 7 -16.72 19.26 -5.65
N SER A 8 -16.89 18.38 -4.66
CA SER A 8 -16.58 16.96 -4.77
C SER A 8 -17.48 16.29 -5.81
N PRO A 9 -17.17 15.07 -6.25
CA PRO A 9 -18.09 14.30 -7.08
C PRO A 9 -19.45 14.17 -6.37
N ASN A 10 -20.40 15.02 -6.74
CA ASN A 10 -21.77 15.04 -6.21
C ASN A 10 -22.77 14.39 -7.17
N ASN A 11 -22.33 13.98 -8.36
CA ASN A 11 -23.17 13.46 -9.42
C ASN A 11 -23.48 11.95 -9.29
N SER A 12 -22.74 11.21 -8.44
CA SER A 12 -23.04 9.82 -8.13
C SER A 12 -24.05 9.71 -6.98
N LEU A 13 -24.71 8.55 -6.86
CA LEU A 13 -25.81 8.30 -5.93
C LEU A 13 -25.44 8.76 -4.49
N PHE A 14 -26.39 9.43 -3.82
CA PHE A 14 -26.25 9.99 -2.46
C PHE A 14 -24.99 10.85 -2.25
N TYR A 15 -24.90 12.00 -2.92
CA TYR A 15 -23.80 12.97 -2.74
C TYR A 15 -22.38 12.39 -2.89
N GLY A 16 -22.22 11.37 -3.74
CA GLY A 16 -20.91 10.77 -3.98
C GLY A 16 -20.52 9.59 -3.10
N LEU A 17 -21.39 9.13 -2.19
CA LEU A 17 -21.09 7.98 -1.31
C LEU A 17 -20.72 6.72 -2.09
N PHE A 18 -21.39 6.48 -3.22
CA PHE A 18 -21.16 5.30 -4.05
C PHE A 18 -20.01 5.47 -5.07
N GLN A 19 -19.28 6.59 -5.05
CA GLN A 19 -18.23 6.88 -6.04
C GLN A 19 -17.12 5.83 -6.04
N ALA A 20 -16.61 5.44 -4.86
CA ALA A 20 -15.54 4.45 -4.75
C ALA A 20 -15.95 3.07 -5.30
N LEU A 21 -17.23 2.69 -5.17
CA LEU A 21 -17.76 1.45 -5.73
C LEU A 21 -17.88 1.51 -7.26
N VAL A 22 -18.37 2.64 -7.81
CA VAL A 22 -18.46 2.84 -9.26
C VAL A 22 -17.08 2.84 -9.90
N ASP A 23 -16.09 3.50 -9.30
CA ASP A 23 -14.71 3.51 -9.79
C ASP A 23 -14.07 2.11 -9.72
N GLY A 24 -14.37 1.33 -8.67
CA GLY A 24 -13.97 -0.08 -8.58
C GLY A 24 -14.58 -0.95 -9.67
N LEU A 25 -15.89 -0.83 -9.92
CA LEU A 25 -16.58 -1.54 -11.00
C LEU A 25 -16.03 -1.17 -12.38
N LYS A 26 -15.71 0.11 -12.59
CA LYS A 26 -15.10 0.60 -13.83
C LYS A 26 -13.73 -0.06 -14.06
N LEU A 27 -12.91 -0.19 -13.01
CA LEU A 27 -11.61 -0.86 -13.11
C LEU A 27 -11.75 -2.35 -13.44
N LEU A 28 -12.79 -3.03 -12.93
CA LEU A 28 -13.05 -4.45 -13.22
C LEU A 28 -13.53 -4.70 -14.66
N GLN A 29 -14.20 -3.72 -15.27
CA GLN A 29 -14.71 -3.81 -16.64
C GLN A 29 -13.63 -3.53 -17.69
N ASN A 30 -12.53 -2.87 -17.32
CA ASN A 30 -11.46 -2.53 -18.27
C ASN A 30 -10.65 -3.76 -18.67
N GLU A 31 -10.33 -3.85 -19.96
CA GLU A 31 -9.43 -4.89 -20.47
C GLU A 31 -8.00 -4.66 -19.99
N TYR A 32 -7.35 -5.75 -19.56
CA TYR A 32 -5.93 -5.73 -19.21
C TYR A 32 -5.09 -5.70 -20.48
N VAL A 33 -4.38 -4.60 -20.72
CA VAL A 33 -3.37 -4.53 -21.79
C VAL A 33 -2.15 -5.35 -21.35
N LEU A 34 -2.05 -6.58 -21.87
CA LEU A 34 -0.96 -7.50 -21.56
C LEU A 34 0.24 -7.24 -22.49
N VAL A 35 1.39 -6.87 -21.92
CA VAL A 35 2.65 -6.72 -22.67
C VAL A 35 3.29 -8.10 -22.91
N GLU A 36 3.41 -8.93 -21.86
CA GLU A 36 3.87 -10.32 -21.94
C GLU A 36 3.23 -11.19 -20.83
N LYS A 37 2.85 -12.44 -21.15
CA LYS A 37 2.11 -13.32 -20.21
C LYS A 37 2.91 -13.70 -18.96
N ILE A 38 4.20 -14.02 -19.10
CA ILE A 38 5.04 -14.48 -17.97
C ILE A 38 5.30 -13.33 -16.99
N ILE A 39 5.61 -12.16 -17.53
CA ILE A 39 5.83 -10.95 -16.75
C ILE A 39 4.55 -10.55 -15.99
N PHE A 40 3.40 -10.64 -16.66
CA PHE A 40 2.11 -10.32 -16.06
C PHE A 40 1.77 -11.22 -14.86
N ILE A 41 2.00 -12.54 -14.96
CA ILE A 41 1.72 -13.48 -13.87
C ILE A 41 2.55 -13.14 -12.63
N ASN A 42 3.86 -12.91 -12.81
CA ASN A 42 4.74 -12.56 -11.70
C ASN A 42 4.36 -11.21 -11.09
N TYR A 43 4.10 -10.20 -11.92
CA TYR A 43 3.67 -8.89 -11.48
C TYR A 43 2.36 -8.94 -10.66
N PHE A 44 1.37 -9.69 -11.14
CA PHE A 44 0.08 -9.84 -10.46
C PHE A 44 0.22 -10.56 -9.12
N LEU A 45 0.97 -11.67 -9.10
CA LEU A 45 1.18 -12.46 -7.89
C LEU A 45 1.89 -11.66 -6.80
N LEU A 46 2.91 -10.89 -7.16
CA LEU A 46 3.63 -10.03 -6.23
C LEU A 46 2.79 -8.85 -5.74
N THR A 47 1.96 -8.28 -6.61
CA THR A 47 1.00 -7.22 -6.22
C THR A 47 -0.01 -7.76 -5.21
N PHE A 48 -0.49 -8.99 -5.41
CA PHE A 48 -1.37 -9.67 -4.46
C PHE A 48 -0.69 -9.95 -3.11
N ILE A 49 0.55 -10.43 -3.13
CA ILE A 49 1.35 -10.61 -1.89
C ILE A 49 1.48 -9.29 -1.15
N ASN A 50 1.83 -8.19 -1.84
CA ASN A 50 1.99 -6.90 -1.20
C ASN A 50 0.68 -6.38 -0.59
N PHE A 51 -0.45 -6.55 -1.30
CA PHE A 51 -1.76 -6.22 -0.77
C PHE A 51 -2.12 -7.06 0.47
N SER A 52 -1.80 -8.36 0.46
CA SER A 52 -2.04 -9.24 1.61
C SER A 52 -1.23 -8.84 2.85
N LEU A 53 0.03 -8.39 2.68
CA LEU A 53 0.85 -7.88 3.78
C LEU A 53 0.23 -6.66 4.46
N ILE A 54 -0.36 -5.76 3.66
CA ILE A 54 -1.03 -4.57 4.19
C ILE A 54 -2.32 -4.95 4.92
N LEU A 55 -3.05 -5.97 4.47
CA LEU A 55 -4.21 -6.49 5.22
C LEU A 55 -3.81 -7.09 6.57
N ILE A 56 -2.64 -7.73 6.67
CA ILE A 56 -2.11 -8.26 7.94
C ILE A 56 -1.88 -7.12 8.96
N LEU A 57 -1.46 -5.92 8.50
CA LEU A 57 -1.28 -4.76 9.39
C LEU A 57 -2.57 -4.39 10.15
N PHE A 58 -3.74 -4.55 9.55
CA PHE A 58 -5.01 -4.24 10.22
C PHE A 58 -5.27 -5.14 11.43
N PHE A 59 -4.75 -6.36 11.46
CA PHE A 59 -4.89 -7.27 12.61
C PHE A 59 -3.95 -6.90 13.79
N ILE A 60 -2.92 -6.09 13.55
CA ILE A 60 -1.97 -5.67 14.57
C ILE A 60 -2.56 -4.55 15.44
N ILE A 61 -3.48 -3.77 14.87
CA ILE A 61 -4.15 -2.68 15.58
C ILE A 61 -5.01 -3.31 16.69
N PRO A 62 -4.74 -3.01 17.97
CA PRO A 62 -5.40 -3.64 19.10
C PRO A 62 -6.83 -3.11 19.24
N TYR A 63 -7.75 -3.59 18.40
CA TYR A 63 -9.19 -3.38 18.61
C TYR A 63 -9.72 -4.27 19.74
N PHE A 64 -9.07 -5.41 19.95
CA PHE A 64 -9.39 -6.39 20.99
C PHE A 64 -8.09 -6.92 21.60
N TYR A 65 -8.09 -7.26 22.89
CA TYR A 65 -6.94 -7.66 23.74
C TYR A 65 -6.22 -8.98 23.33
N PHE A 66 -6.11 -9.30 22.03
CA PHE A 66 -5.58 -10.59 21.58
C PHE A 66 -4.05 -10.68 21.58
N PHE A 67 -3.32 -9.57 21.59
CA PHE A 67 -1.84 -9.59 21.53
C PHE A 67 -1.19 -8.62 22.51
N SER A 68 -0.01 -8.99 23.00
CA SER A 68 0.80 -8.14 23.87
C SER A 68 1.30 -6.91 23.09
N MET A 69 1.00 -5.72 23.61
CA MET A 69 1.30 -4.43 22.96
C MET A 69 2.76 -4.29 22.50
N LYS A 70 3.72 -4.85 23.25
CA LYS A 70 5.15 -4.69 22.98
C LYS A 70 5.63 -5.39 21.71
N LEU A 71 5.13 -6.60 21.43
CA LEU A 71 5.51 -7.36 20.24
C LEU A 71 4.82 -6.80 18.97
N ASN A 72 3.64 -6.21 19.13
CA ASN A 72 2.87 -5.65 18.02
C ASN A 72 3.59 -4.51 17.30
N PHE A 73 4.28 -3.62 18.03
CA PHE A 73 4.99 -2.50 17.41
C PHE A 73 6.20 -2.94 16.58
N PHE A 74 7.01 -3.89 17.07
CA PHE A 74 8.10 -4.47 16.30
C PHE A 74 7.59 -5.25 15.09
N PHE A 75 6.46 -5.95 15.23
CA PHE A 75 5.82 -6.67 14.13
C PHE A 75 5.29 -5.71 13.04
N LEU A 76 4.76 -4.55 13.43
CA LEU A 76 4.35 -3.49 12.50
C LEU A 76 5.53 -2.96 11.69
N LEU A 77 6.67 -2.65 12.33
CA LEU A 77 7.90 -2.23 11.66
C LEU A 77 8.37 -3.29 10.64
N PHE A 78 8.34 -4.56 11.02
CA PHE A 78 8.75 -5.67 10.16
C PHE A 78 7.87 -5.78 8.90
N ILE A 79 6.55 -5.69 9.03
CA ILE A 79 5.64 -5.78 7.88
C ILE A 79 5.77 -4.56 6.97
N ILE A 80 5.95 -3.36 7.52
CA ILE A 80 6.22 -2.16 6.71
C ILE A 80 7.51 -2.37 5.90
N GLY A 81 8.59 -2.88 6.51
CA GLY A 81 9.83 -3.20 5.80
C GLY A 81 9.63 -4.23 4.67
N LEU A 82 8.89 -5.31 4.93
CA LEU A 82 8.57 -6.32 3.92
C LEU A 82 7.75 -5.75 2.75
N SER A 83 6.77 -4.88 3.03
CA SER A 83 5.93 -4.28 1.97
C SER A 83 6.74 -3.44 0.98
N VAL A 84 7.74 -2.70 1.46
CA VAL A 84 8.65 -1.90 0.62
C VAL A 84 9.51 -2.81 -0.26
N TYR A 85 9.98 -3.94 0.29
CA TYR A 85 10.73 -4.93 -0.48
C TYR A 85 9.90 -5.48 -1.65
N PHE A 86 8.68 -5.97 -1.38
CA PHE A 86 7.82 -6.49 -2.45
C PHE A 86 7.46 -5.42 -3.49
N PHE A 87 7.31 -4.16 -3.09
CA PHE A 87 7.07 -3.06 -4.02
C PHE A 87 8.19 -2.88 -5.07
N ILE A 88 9.45 -3.01 -4.65
CA ILE A 88 10.61 -2.91 -5.55
C ILE A 88 10.66 -4.11 -6.50
N VAL A 89 10.37 -5.30 -5.96
CA VAL A 89 10.33 -6.53 -6.77
C VAL A 89 9.25 -6.43 -7.84
N VAL A 90 8.02 -5.98 -7.49
CA VAL A 90 6.94 -5.69 -8.47
C VAL A 90 7.42 -4.72 -9.56
N SER A 91 8.14 -3.68 -9.15
CA SER A 91 8.64 -2.64 -10.05
C SER A 91 9.71 -3.18 -11.02
N TYR A 92 10.55 -4.11 -10.58
CA TYR A 92 11.49 -4.82 -11.45
C TYR A 92 10.77 -5.64 -12.53
N PHE A 93 9.71 -6.37 -12.16
CA PHE A 93 8.91 -7.13 -13.13
C PHE A 93 8.19 -6.24 -14.15
N SER A 94 7.90 -4.97 -13.86
CA SER A 94 7.24 -4.07 -14.83
C SER A 94 8.08 -3.73 -16.07
N ASN A 95 9.36 -4.11 -16.10
CA ASN A 95 10.29 -3.95 -17.23
C ASN A 95 10.35 -2.52 -17.81
N SER A 96 10.13 -1.51 -16.97
CA SER A 96 10.26 -0.10 -17.36
C SER A 96 11.24 0.62 -16.45
N ASN A 97 12.26 1.25 -17.05
CA ASN A 97 13.28 1.98 -16.29
C ASN A 97 12.64 3.06 -15.40
N TYR A 98 11.55 3.70 -15.86
CA TYR A 98 10.85 4.71 -15.09
C TYR A 98 10.17 4.15 -13.83
N ALA A 99 9.56 2.97 -13.90
CA ALA A 99 8.98 2.33 -12.72
C ALA A 99 10.06 1.96 -11.71
N ILE A 100 11.21 1.47 -12.16
CA ILE A 100 12.34 1.15 -11.28
C ILE A 100 12.84 2.42 -10.56
N PHE A 101 13.08 3.52 -11.28
CA PHE A 101 13.46 4.79 -10.64
C PHE A 101 12.38 5.36 -9.72
N GLY A 102 11.11 5.18 -10.06
CA GLY A 102 9.98 5.52 -9.18
C GLY A 102 10.02 4.72 -7.87
N SER A 103 10.32 3.43 -7.95
CA SER A 103 10.41 2.55 -6.78
C SER A 103 11.60 2.85 -5.88
N LEU A 104 12.73 3.28 -6.44
CA LEU A 104 13.89 3.73 -5.67
C LEU A 104 13.58 4.99 -4.87
N ARG A 105 12.92 5.99 -5.49
CA ARG A 105 12.48 7.20 -4.78
C ARG A 105 11.48 6.91 -3.67
N PHE A 106 10.63 5.91 -3.87
CA PHE A 106 9.73 5.41 -2.85
C PHE A 106 10.51 4.76 -1.70
N LEU A 107 11.47 3.89 -2.00
CA LEU A 107 12.33 3.25 -1.00
C LEU A 107 13.04 4.30 -0.14
N ASP A 108 13.62 5.34 -0.73
CA ASP A 108 14.35 6.36 0.04
C ASP A 108 13.46 7.03 1.09
N LYS A 109 12.23 7.39 0.70
CA LYS A 109 11.25 8.01 1.60
C LYS A 109 10.79 7.03 2.69
N HIS A 110 10.51 5.79 2.32
CA HIS A 110 10.03 4.79 3.26
C HIS A 110 11.12 4.32 4.23
N PHE A 111 12.38 4.26 3.80
CA PHE A 111 13.51 3.95 4.66
C PHE A 111 13.67 5.01 5.76
N LEU A 112 13.61 6.30 5.40
CA LEU A 112 13.64 7.40 6.37
C LEU A 112 12.48 7.29 7.37
N LEU A 113 11.28 6.96 6.89
CA LEU A 113 10.09 6.79 7.72
C LEU A 113 10.23 5.60 8.70
N ILE A 114 10.76 4.46 8.25
CA ILE A 114 11.01 3.30 9.12
C ILE A 114 12.01 3.65 10.22
N LEU A 115 13.09 4.36 9.88
CA LEU A 115 14.09 4.79 10.84
C LEU A 115 13.49 5.76 11.88
N PHE A 116 12.70 6.73 11.42
CA PHE A 116 12.04 7.69 12.30
C PHE A 116 11.06 7.00 13.27
N LEU A 117 10.19 6.11 12.76
CA LEU A 117 9.27 5.33 13.59
C LEU A 117 10.01 4.43 14.60
N PHE A 118 11.11 3.81 14.19
CA PHE A 118 11.93 3.00 15.08
C PHE A 118 12.52 3.83 16.23
N LEU A 119 13.02 5.03 15.95
CA LEU A 119 13.55 5.96 16.96
C LEU A 119 12.46 6.42 17.94
N GLU A 120 11.29 6.79 17.44
CA GLU A 120 10.15 7.16 18.29
C GLU A 120 9.73 6.01 19.21
N LEU A 121 9.66 4.79 18.68
CA LEU A 121 9.34 3.61 19.48
C LEU A 121 10.39 3.35 20.55
N LEU A 122 11.69 3.45 20.22
CA LEU A 122 12.76 3.27 21.19
C LEU A 122 12.67 4.27 22.34
N CYS A 123 12.35 5.53 22.04
CA CYS A 123 12.10 6.58 23.04
C CYS A 123 10.91 6.25 23.96
N LEU A 124 9.86 5.60 23.43
CA LEU A 124 8.68 5.21 24.20
C LEU A 124 8.92 3.98 25.09
N PHE A 125 9.91 3.15 24.75
CA PHE A 125 10.30 1.97 25.51
C PHE A 125 11.35 2.24 26.61
N LEU A 126 12.18 3.28 26.44
CA LEU A 126 13.13 3.79 27.43
C LEU A 126 12.42 4.63 28.50
#